data_AF-A0A4Z0W407-F1
#
_entry.id   AF-A0A4Z0W407-F1
#
_cell.length_a   1.000
_cell.length_b   1.000
_cell.length_c   1.000
_cell.angle_alpha   90.00
_cell.angle_beta   90.00
_cell.angle_gamma   90.00
#
_symmetry.space_group_name_H-M   'P 1'
#
loop_
_entity.id
_entity.type
_entity.pdbx_description
1 polymer ?
#
loop_
_entity_poly.entity_id
_entity_poly.type
_entity_poly.pdbx_seq_one_letter_code
_entity_poly.pdbx_strand_id
1 'polypeptide(L)'
;MYNTVVIGGGPGGYVAAIRLAQLGKKVAVIEKDNVGGTCTNWGCIPTKAMLTSTHLYTDIISKSKKMGIKVDNVDYDLAGIMKHMKKSVTMSRKGIEFLFNKNKIDLFKETAEIVDKNHVKAGEETLETENIILAHGSEPVMFSPFNKIDGIWTSNEVFQMQKAPESILIIGGGVIGLEFSNFFASLGKKVYLVELFDHILPYEDEDVASEIKKALKKKGVEILEKHKVADVVKNENGYISKIENDDKIKEIETEKILLAVGRKPVIPEDVKNLGVEIEKGVKTDSKMRTNIDNVYAVGDIRSQIMLAHVASFEGITAAHNIAGQEKEMDYSAVPSIIFSTPEIASTGVKEKDVDPDKVIISKFPVSANGRAKTMEERDGFAKVIADKESRKVIGFSIVSPSATDMIMEGVLAVKYGLTIEQLADSIHPHPTLTETLLGAIEGAEGMAIHI
;
A
#
# COMPACT_ATOMS: atom_id res chain seq x y z
N MET A 1 19.13 30.79 6.36
CA MET A 1 18.12 30.74 5.30
C MET A 1 18.28 29.49 4.44
N TYR A 2 17.16 28.80 4.19
CA TYR A 2 17.01 27.66 3.27
C TYR A 2 16.10 28.06 2.10
N ASN A 3 16.25 27.41 0.94
CA ASN A 3 15.25 27.57 -0.13
C ASN A 3 13.98 26.79 0.19
N THR A 4 14.08 25.67 0.91
CA THR A 4 12.92 24.87 1.30
C THR A 4 13.18 24.15 2.62
N VAL A 5 12.19 24.18 3.50
CA VAL A 5 12.09 23.30 4.67
C VAL A 5 11.01 22.26 4.38
N VAL A 6 11.38 20.98 4.52
CA VAL A 6 10.45 19.85 4.36
C VAL A 6 10.14 19.29 5.74
N ILE A 7 8.87 19.23 6.09
CA ILE A 7 8.41 18.75 7.39
C ILE A 7 7.90 17.31 7.24
N GLY A 8 8.67 16.37 7.77
CA GLY A 8 8.47 14.93 7.64
C GLY A 8 9.47 14.27 6.68
N GLY A 9 10.12 13.22 7.16
CA GLY A 9 11.09 12.41 6.42
C GLY A 9 10.49 11.16 5.77
N GLY A 10 9.17 11.09 5.61
CA GLY A 10 8.48 10.00 4.89
C GLY A 10 8.69 10.03 3.36
N PRO A 11 8.11 9.08 2.59
CA PRO A 11 8.30 8.98 1.14
C PRO A 11 8.11 10.28 0.37
N GLY A 12 7.03 11.02 0.64
CA GLY A 12 6.85 12.32 -0.01
C GLY A 12 7.90 13.36 0.37
N GLY A 13 8.28 13.42 1.65
CA GLY A 13 9.22 14.40 2.15
C GLY A 13 10.67 14.13 1.75
N TYR A 14 11.21 12.93 2.03
CA TYR A 14 12.62 12.64 1.73
C TYR A 14 12.89 12.65 0.22
N VAL A 15 11.92 12.21 -0.61
CA VAL A 15 12.06 12.25 -2.07
C VAL A 15 12.00 13.69 -2.58
N ALA A 16 11.08 14.52 -2.06
CA ALA A 16 11.03 15.95 -2.39
C ALA A 16 12.36 16.64 -2.04
N ALA A 17 12.90 16.39 -0.85
CA ALA A 17 14.15 16.99 -0.40
C ALA A 17 15.33 16.61 -1.30
N ILE A 18 15.46 15.32 -1.66
CA ILE A 18 16.49 14.85 -2.60
C ILE A 18 16.31 15.51 -3.97
N ARG A 19 15.09 15.58 -4.50
CA ARG A 19 14.84 16.20 -5.81
C ARG A 19 15.14 17.70 -5.79
N LEU A 20 14.77 18.42 -4.73
CA LEU A 20 15.10 19.83 -4.56
C LEU A 20 16.62 20.07 -4.53
N ALA A 21 17.36 19.26 -3.78
CA ALA A 21 18.82 19.35 -3.72
C ALA A 21 19.47 19.09 -5.09
N GLN A 22 18.96 18.11 -5.85
CA GLN A 22 19.38 17.84 -7.24
C GLN A 22 19.09 19.02 -8.18
N LEU A 23 18.05 19.78 -7.91
CA LEU A 23 17.66 21.00 -8.63
C LEU A 23 18.39 22.26 -8.10
N GLY A 24 19.43 22.08 -7.28
CA GLY A 24 20.30 23.16 -6.82
C GLY A 24 19.76 23.97 -5.64
N LYS A 25 18.70 23.50 -4.97
CA LYS A 25 18.12 24.17 -3.79
C LYS A 25 18.83 23.73 -2.51
N LYS A 26 19.01 24.66 -1.56
CA LYS A 26 19.43 24.36 -0.19
C LYS A 26 18.23 23.93 0.64
N VAL A 27 18.28 22.72 1.19
CA VAL A 27 17.11 22.06 1.81
C VAL A 27 17.42 21.62 3.23
N ALA A 28 16.46 21.86 4.13
CA ALA A 28 16.40 21.23 5.44
C ALA A 28 15.22 20.25 5.50
N VAL A 29 15.42 19.12 6.18
CA VAL A 29 14.35 18.17 6.53
C VAL A 29 14.24 18.12 8.04
N ILE A 30 13.02 18.27 8.57
CA ILE A 30 12.72 18.09 10.00
C ILE A 30 11.92 16.80 10.16
N GLU A 31 12.47 15.82 10.88
CA GLU A 31 11.85 14.52 11.14
C GLU A 31 11.97 14.16 12.62
N LYS A 32 10.84 13.92 13.28
CA LYS A 32 10.78 13.68 14.73
C LYS A 32 11.16 12.26 15.15
N ASP A 33 11.07 11.29 14.24
CA ASP A 33 11.41 9.88 14.49
C ASP A 33 12.56 9.45 13.55
N ASN A 34 12.40 8.34 12.83
CA ASN A 34 13.37 7.83 11.89
C ASN A 34 12.97 8.22 10.47
N VAL A 35 13.96 8.59 9.65
CA VAL A 35 13.74 8.86 8.23
C VAL A 35 13.10 7.65 7.51
N GLY A 36 12.35 7.95 6.45
CA GLY A 36 11.51 6.99 5.73
C GLY A 36 10.07 6.92 6.23
N GLY A 37 9.74 7.60 7.34
CA GLY A 37 8.37 7.77 7.85
C GLY A 37 7.63 6.44 8.04
N THR A 38 6.30 6.45 7.88
CA THR A 38 5.48 5.24 8.06
C THR A 38 5.91 4.10 7.15
N CYS A 39 6.18 4.34 5.86
CA CYS A 39 6.43 3.26 4.91
C CYS A 39 7.67 2.44 5.26
N THR A 40 8.76 3.11 5.65
CA THR A 40 10.00 2.42 6.03
C THR A 40 9.93 1.79 7.42
N ASN A 41 9.26 2.45 8.36
CA ASN A 41 9.37 2.11 9.78
C ASN A 41 8.20 1.30 10.34
N TRP A 42 7.00 1.55 9.82
CA TRP A 42 5.72 1.15 10.40
C TRP A 42 4.69 0.73 9.33
N GLY A 43 5.15 0.25 8.17
CA GLY A 43 4.29 0.04 7.01
C GLY A 43 4.90 -0.90 5.97
N CYS A 44 5.16 -0.38 4.77
CA CYS A 44 5.53 -1.15 3.58
C CYS A 44 6.71 -2.11 3.83
N ILE A 45 7.86 -1.59 4.26
CA ILE A 45 9.10 -2.36 4.40
C ILE A 45 8.97 -3.46 5.47
N PRO A 46 8.51 -3.17 6.70
CA PRO A 46 8.44 -4.21 7.71
C PRO A 46 7.41 -5.29 7.36
N THR A 47 6.26 -4.90 6.80
CA THR A 47 5.21 -5.85 6.37
C THR A 47 5.74 -6.78 5.27
N LYS A 48 6.39 -6.21 4.25
CA LYS A 48 6.90 -7.00 3.10
C LYS A 48 8.02 -7.93 3.55
N ALA A 49 8.92 -7.49 4.43
CA ALA A 49 9.96 -8.37 4.99
C ALA A 49 9.39 -9.57 5.77
N MET A 50 8.33 -9.34 6.55
CA MET A 50 7.62 -10.41 7.26
C MET A 50 6.91 -11.37 6.30
N LEU A 51 6.18 -10.82 5.32
CA LEU A 51 5.47 -11.60 4.30
C LEU A 51 6.42 -12.43 3.43
N THR A 52 7.58 -11.90 3.05
CA THR A 52 8.60 -12.66 2.31
C THR A 52 9.03 -13.91 3.08
N SER A 53 9.16 -13.80 4.40
CA SER A 53 9.52 -14.95 5.25
C SER A 53 8.40 -16.00 5.29
N THR A 54 7.14 -15.56 5.45
CA THR A 54 6.00 -16.49 5.50
C THR A 54 5.62 -17.06 4.13
N HIS A 55 5.90 -16.34 3.05
CA HIS A 55 5.76 -16.84 1.69
C HIS A 55 6.71 -18.00 1.46
N LEU A 56 8.01 -17.83 1.77
CA LEU A 56 8.99 -18.92 1.67
C LEU A 56 8.58 -20.13 2.52
N TYR A 57 8.14 -19.90 3.76
CA TYR A 57 7.65 -20.97 4.64
C TYR A 57 6.47 -21.74 4.02
N THR A 58 5.48 -21.01 3.49
CA THR A 58 4.31 -21.59 2.84
C THR A 58 4.69 -22.38 1.58
N ASP A 59 5.62 -21.88 0.77
CA ASP A 59 6.09 -22.54 -0.44
C ASP A 59 6.80 -23.85 -0.13
N ILE A 60 7.67 -23.86 0.88
CA ILE A 60 8.35 -25.07 1.32
C ILE A 60 7.32 -26.14 1.71
N ILE A 61 6.30 -25.78 2.49
CA ILE A 61 5.28 -26.73 2.97
C ILE A 61 4.38 -27.21 1.83
N SER A 62 3.96 -26.33 0.94
CA SER A 62 2.90 -26.61 -0.04
C SER A 62 3.41 -27.12 -1.39
N LYS A 63 4.64 -26.79 -1.80
CA LYS A 63 5.18 -27.07 -3.13
C LYS A 63 6.31 -28.12 -3.13
N SER A 64 7.16 -28.18 -2.10
CA SER A 64 8.38 -29.01 -2.12
C SER A 64 8.13 -30.44 -2.59
N LYS A 65 7.16 -31.14 -1.98
CA LYS A 65 6.85 -32.54 -2.32
C LYS A 65 6.38 -32.71 -3.77
N LYS A 66 5.58 -31.77 -4.29
CA LYS A 66 5.11 -31.80 -5.69
C LYS A 66 6.25 -31.61 -6.67
N MET A 67 7.24 -30.81 -6.26
CA MET A 67 8.47 -30.54 -7.02
C MET A 67 9.59 -31.57 -6.75
N GLY A 68 9.30 -32.69 -6.08
CA GLY A 68 10.28 -33.75 -5.82
C GLY A 68 11.32 -33.42 -4.74
N ILE A 69 11.14 -32.32 -4.00
CA ILE A 69 12.01 -31.91 -2.89
C ILE A 69 11.44 -32.50 -1.59
N LYS A 70 12.26 -33.25 -0.86
CA LYS A 70 11.91 -33.81 0.44
C LYS A 70 12.45 -32.90 1.54
N VAL A 71 11.56 -32.43 2.40
CA VAL A 71 11.89 -31.62 3.58
C VAL A 71 11.08 -32.17 4.75
N ASP A 72 11.76 -32.48 5.84
CA ASP A 72 11.16 -32.98 7.07
C ASP A 72 11.21 -31.90 8.16
N ASN A 73 10.21 -31.86 9.05
CA ASN A 73 10.15 -30.98 10.23
C ASN A 73 10.33 -29.48 9.94
N VAL A 74 9.56 -28.94 8.99
CA VAL A 74 9.58 -27.51 8.65
C VAL A 74 8.83 -26.70 9.71
N ASP A 75 9.53 -25.79 10.38
CA ASP A 75 8.99 -24.90 11.41
C ASP A 75 9.48 -23.46 11.19
N TYR A 76 8.91 -22.50 11.91
CA TYR A 76 9.28 -21.09 11.83
C TYR A 76 9.85 -20.56 13.16
N ASP A 77 10.84 -19.68 13.06
CA ASP A 77 11.35 -18.89 14.19
C ASP A 77 10.83 -17.45 14.09
N LEU A 78 9.85 -17.11 14.93
CA LEU A 78 9.28 -15.77 14.96
C LEU A 78 10.33 -14.71 15.29
N ALA A 79 11.25 -14.98 16.22
CA ALA A 79 12.29 -14.03 16.59
C ALA A 79 13.23 -13.78 15.39
N GLY A 80 13.55 -14.84 14.63
CA GLY A 80 14.27 -14.78 13.36
C GLY A 80 13.56 -13.94 12.30
N ILE A 81 12.25 -14.13 12.10
CA ILE A 81 11.43 -13.32 11.18
C ILE A 81 11.46 -11.84 11.59
N MET A 82 11.23 -11.56 12.87
CA MET A 82 11.24 -10.18 13.39
C MET A 82 12.65 -9.55 13.29
N LYS A 83 13.72 -10.33 13.45
CA LYS A 83 15.10 -9.87 13.25
C LYS A 83 15.37 -9.55 11.78
N HIS A 84 14.91 -10.38 10.85
CA HIS A 84 15.01 -10.10 9.41
C HIS A 84 14.29 -8.79 9.06
N MET A 85 13.06 -8.62 9.54
CA MET A 85 12.28 -7.39 9.39
C MET A 85 13.05 -6.16 9.89
N LYS A 86 13.52 -6.18 11.15
CA LYS A 86 14.26 -5.06 11.75
C LYS A 86 15.55 -4.73 10.99
N LYS A 87 16.24 -5.74 10.45
CA LYS A 87 17.41 -5.53 9.59
C LYS A 87 17.02 -4.79 8.30
N SER A 88 15.95 -5.20 7.63
CA SER A 88 15.45 -4.55 6.40
C SER A 88 15.07 -3.09 6.63
N VAL A 89 14.38 -2.79 7.74
CA VAL A 89 14.08 -1.42 8.17
C VAL A 89 15.36 -0.61 8.42
N THR A 90 16.31 -1.16 9.19
CA THR A 90 17.57 -0.48 9.52
C THR A 90 18.41 -0.16 8.28
N MET A 91 18.51 -1.10 7.33
CA MET A 91 19.24 -0.88 6.07
C MET A 91 18.57 0.22 5.23
N SER A 92 17.23 0.24 5.19
CA SER A 92 16.48 1.26 4.46
C SER A 92 16.68 2.65 5.04
N ARG A 93 16.64 2.79 6.39
CA ARG A 93 16.95 4.05 7.08
C ARG A 93 18.34 4.57 6.73
N LYS A 94 19.36 3.72 6.85
CA LYS A 94 20.75 4.06 6.54
C LYS A 94 20.93 4.47 5.08
N GLY A 95 20.20 3.84 4.16
CA GLY A 95 20.18 4.24 2.75
C GLY A 95 19.66 5.67 2.57
N ILE A 96 18.58 6.04 3.24
CA ILE A 96 18.03 7.41 3.18
C ILE A 96 18.99 8.42 3.84
N GLU A 97 19.53 8.12 5.02
CA GLU A 97 20.52 9.00 5.68
C GLU A 97 21.77 9.21 4.80
N PHE A 98 22.25 8.15 4.14
CA PHE A 98 23.33 8.24 3.15
C PHE A 98 22.95 9.16 1.98
N LEU A 99 21.73 9.06 1.46
CA LEU A 99 21.26 9.91 0.38
C LEU A 99 21.15 11.38 0.80
N PHE A 100 20.73 11.68 2.04
CA PHE A 100 20.75 13.05 2.56
C PHE A 100 22.16 13.62 2.61
N ASN A 101 23.11 12.87 3.17
CA ASN A 101 24.51 13.29 3.20
C ASN A 101 25.09 13.50 1.79
N LYS A 102 24.82 12.58 0.85
CA LYS A 102 25.28 12.69 -0.54
C LYS A 102 24.73 13.94 -1.25
N ASN A 103 23.49 14.33 -0.94
CA ASN A 103 22.83 15.49 -1.53
C ASN A 103 22.99 16.77 -0.68
N LYS A 104 23.78 16.74 0.41
CA LYS A 104 24.01 17.88 1.32
C LYS A 104 22.71 18.47 1.88
N ILE A 105 21.80 17.58 2.29
CA ILE A 105 20.53 17.96 2.94
C ILE A 105 20.76 17.96 4.45
N ASP A 106 20.40 19.05 5.09
CA ASP A 106 20.49 19.18 6.55
C ASP A 106 19.30 18.47 7.20
N LEU A 107 19.55 17.49 8.07
CA LEU A 107 18.53 16.72 8.77
C LEU A 107 18.46 17.14 10.24
N PHE A 108 17.31 17.66 10.64
CA PHE A 108 16.99 18.00 12.02
C PHE A 108 16.10 16.89 12.61
N LYS A 109 16.61 16.20 13.63
CA LYS A 109 15.90 15.11 14.32
C LYS A 109 15.00 15.67 15.44
N GLU A 110 14.05 16.50 15.04
CA GLU A 110 13.21 17.29 15.94
C GLU A 110 11.74 17.26 15.52
N THR A 111 10.84 17.67 16.41
CA THR A 111 9.46 18.00 16.02
C THR A 111 9.44 19.42 15.45
N ALA A 112 8.91 19.57 14.23
CA ALA A 112 8.73 20.88 13.63
C ALA A 112 7.57 21.63 14.31
N GLU A 113 7.73 22.95 14.46
CA GLU A 113 6.63 23.87 14.78
C GLU A 113 6.64 25.01 13.75
N ILE A 114 5.57 25.15 12.99
CA ILE A 114 5.45 26.21 12.00
C ILE A 114 5.01 27.51 12.67
N VAL A 115 5.88 28.52 12.62
CA VAL A 115 5.60 29.85 13.19
C VAL A 115 4.79 30.68 12.21
N ASP A 116 5.23 30.70 10.95
CA ASP A 116 4.55 31.32 9.81
C ASP A 116 5.03 30.69 8.50
N LYS A 117 4.61 31.22 7.35
CA LYS A 117 4.94 30.67 6.03
C LYS A 117 6.42 30.77 5.62
N ASN A 118 7.26 31.44 6.41
CA ASN A 118 8.69 31.63 6.19
C ASN A 118 9.58 31.17 7.35
N HIS A 119 8.99 30.82 8.50
CA HIS A 119 9.74 30.41 9.70
C HIS A 119 9.22 29.10 10.28
N VAL A 120 10.12 28.13 10.43
CA VAL A 120 9.82 26.82 11.04
C VAL A 120 10.84 26.54 12.13
N LYS A 121 10.38 26.22 13.35
CA LYS A 121 11.28 25.78 14.42
C LYS A 121 11.62 24.31 14.28
N ALA A 122 12.87 23.98 14.56
CA ALA A 122 13.38 22.63 14.76
C ALA A 122 14.02 22.58 16.16
N GLY A 123 13.25 22.18 17.17
CA GLY A 123 13.66 22.32 18.57
C GLY A 123 13.79 23.80 18.96
N GLU A 124 14.97 24.20 19.43
CA GLU A 124 15.27 25.60 19.80
C GLU A 124 15.67 26.48 18.60
N GLU A 125 16.02 25.88 17.45
CA GLU A 125 16.46 26.62 16.28
C GLU A 125 15.27 27.07 15.43
N THR A 126 15.25 28.34 15.00
CA THR A 126 14.26 28.84 14.02
C THR A 126 14.90 28.92 12.64
N LEU A 127 14.39 28.14 11.70
CA LEU A 127 14.84 28.08 10.32
C LEU A 127 14.02 29.05 9.46
N GLU A 128 14.70 30.04 8.87
CA GLU A 128 14.12 30.91 7.83
C GLU A 128 14.15 30.20 6.46
N THR A 129 13.03 30.21 5.73
CA THR A 129 12.85 29.51 4.46
C THR A 129 12.03 30.27 3.43
N GLU A 130 12.35 30.08 2.15
CA GLU A 130 11.55 30.60 1.03
C GLU A 130 10.27 29.77 0.80
N ASN A 131 10.30 28.45 1.05
CA ASN A 131 9.18 27.53 0.82
C ASN A 131 9.05 26.49 1.95
N ILE A 132 7.84 25.96 2.14
CA ILE A 132 7.56 24.86 3.07
C ILE A 132 6.87 23.72 2.33
N ILE A 133 7.32 22.47 2.55
CA ILE A 133 6.60 21.27 2.14
C ILE A 133 6.05 20.55 3.38
N LEU A 134 4.73 20.45 3.46
CA LEU A 134 4.02 19.68 4.48
C LEU A 134 3.98 18.20 4.05
N ALA A 135 4.72 17.34 4.75
CA ALA A 135 4.80 15.90 4.51
C ALA A 135 4.58 15.08 5.80
N HIS A 136 3.68 15.53 6.67
CA HIS A 136 3.38 14.97 7.99
C HIS A 136 2.85 13.52 7.96
N GLY A 137 2.36 13.05 6.80
CA GLY A 137 1.89 11.69 6.62
C GLY A 137 0.55 11.40 7.30
N SER A 138 0.38 10.17 7.78
CA SER A 138 -0.85 9.64 8.33
C SER A 138 -0.60 8.74 9.54
N GLU A 139 -1.66 8.46 10.30
CA GLU A 139 -1.67 7.52 11.42
C GLU A 139 -2.86 6.53 11.31
N PRO A 140 -2.77 5.33 11.93
CA PRO A 140 -3.89 4.40 12.00
C PRO A 140 -5.14 5.05 12.63
N VAL A 141 -6.31 4.71 12.12
CA VAL A 141 -7.58 5.15 12.73
C VAL A 141 -7.88 4.29 13.96
N MET A 142 -8.18 4.94 15.08
CA MET A 142 -8.56 4.31 16.34
C MET A 142 -9.80 5.04 16.89
N PHE A 143 -10.88 4.31 17.12
CA PHE A 143 -12.20 4.89 17.47
C PHE A 143 -12.94 4.01 18.49
N SER A 144 -14.05 4.49 19.06
CA SER A 144 -14.85 3.74 20.04
C SER A 144 -15.53 2.53 19.38
N PRO A 145 -15.58 1.34 20.02
CA PRO A 145 -15.15 1.06 21.40
C PRO A 145 -13.65 0.78 21.56
N PHE A 146 -12.92 0.53 20.48
CA PHE A 146 -11.52 0.10 20.50
C PHE A 146 -10.58 1.03 21.24
N ASN A 147 -10.75 2.35 21.10
CA ASN A 147 -9.91 3.36 21.77
C ASN A 147 -10.07 3.41 23.30
N LYS A 148 -11.02 2.67 23.87
CA LYS A 148 -11.25 2.57 25.33
C LYS A 148 -10.75 1.24 25.91
N ILE A 149 -10.15 0.37 25.09
CA ILE A 149 -9.81 -1.00 25.47
C ILE A 149 -8.31 -1.20 25.36
N ASP A 150 -7.69 -1.62 26.46
CA ASP A 150 -6.25 -1.83 26.51
C ASP A 150 -5.80 -3.04 25.69
N GLY A 151 -4.78 -2.83 24.85
CA GLY A 151 -4.07 -3.87 24.13
C GLY A 151 -4.64 -4.24 22.75
N ILE A 152 -5.60 -3.47 22.25
CA ILE A 152 -5.99 -3.52 20.83
C ILE A 152 -4.79 -3.10 19.97
N TRP A 153 -4.48 -3.90 18.95
CA TRP A 153 -3.39 -3.61 18.03
C TRP A 153 -3.88 -2.77 16.86
N THR A 154 -3.00 -1.89 16.39
CA THR A 154 -2.99 -1.39 15.01
C THR A 154 -1.85 -2.08 14.25
N SER A 155 -1.58 -1.67 13.02
CA SER A 155 -0.42 -2.17 12.26
C SER A 155 0.90 -1.98 13.02
N ASN A 156 1.02 -0.93 13.84
CA ASN A 156 2.27 -0.60 14.54
C ASN A 156 2.66 -1.66 15.57
N GLU A 157 1.70 -2.12 16.36
CA GLU A 157 1.92 -3.11 17.43
C GLU A 157 2.34 -4.46 16.86
N VAL A 158 1.90 -4.82 15.65
CA VAL A 158 2.31 -6.07 14.97
C VAL A 158 3.83 -6.11 14.77
N PHE A 159 4.46 -4.99 14.42
CA PHE A 159 5.91 -4.93 14.22
C PHE A 159 6.73 -4.99 15.52
N GLN A 160 6.06 -4.92 16.67
CA GLN A 160 6.67 -4.99 17.99
C GLN A 160 6.35 -6.31 18.71
N MET A 161 5.58 -7.21 18.09
CA MET A 161 5.16 -8.45 18.73
C MET A 161 6.36 -9.32 19.14
N GLN A 162 6.22 -9.97 20.29
CA GLN A 162 7.20 -10.94 20.81
C GLN A 162 6.75 -12.39 20.61
N LYS A 163 5.43 -12.59 20.53
CA LYS A 163 4.77 -13.87 20.29
C LYS A 163 3.62 -13.66 19.30
N ALA A 164 3.42 -14.62 18.42
CA ALA A 164 2.26 -14.63 17.54
C ALA A 164 1.06 -15.16 18.35
N PRO A 165 -0.10 -14.49 18.32
CA PRO A 165 -1.27 -14.95 19.06
C PRO A 165 -1.79 -16.27 18.48
N GLU A 166 -2.36 -17.14 19.31
CA GLU A 166 -3.00 -18.38 18.86
C GLU A 166 -4.27 -18.10 18.06
N SER A 167 -4.95 -16.98 18.35
CA SER A 167 -6.09 -16.50 17.60
C SER A 167 -6.14 -14.98 17.51
N ILE A 168 -6.54 -14.46 16.34
CA ILE A 168 -6.62 -13.03 16.08
C ILE A 168 -7.89 -12.65 15.31
N LEU A 169 -8.56 -11.59 15.76
CA LEU A 169 -9.61 -10.91 15.02
C LEU A 169 -9.04 -9.68 14.31
N ILE A 170 -9.13 -9.65 13.00
CA ILE A 170 -8.69 -8.53 12.16
C ILE A 170 -9.94 -7.81 11.67
N ILE A 171 -10.02 -6.51 11.95
CA ILE A 171 -11.18 -5.67 11.64
C ILE A 171 -10.78 -4.71 10.51
N GLY A 172 -11.43 -4.86 9.36
CA GLY A 172 -11.12 -4.16 8.12
C GLY A 172 -10.51 -5.11 7.08
N GLY A 173 -11.28 -5.43 6.03
CA GLY A 173 -10.90 -6.25 4.88
C GLY A 173 -10.21 -5.46 3.77
N GLY A 174 -9.53 -4.36 4.10
CA GLY A 174 -8.67 -3.63 3.17
C GLY A 174 -7.27 -4.24 3.03
N VAL A 175 -6.38 -3.54 2.32
CA VAL A 175 -5.00 -3.97 2.02
C VAL A 175 -4.25 -4.45 3.27
N ILE A 176 -4.21 -3.63 4.33
CA ILE A 176 -3.47 -3.93 5.57
C ILE A 176 -4.05 -5.17 6.27
N GLY A 177 -5.38 -5.26 6.37
CA GLY A 177 -6.05 -6.38 7.02
C GLY A 177 -5.82 -7.69 6.28
N LEU A 178 -5.80 -7.67 4.96
CA LEU A 178 -5.48 -8.84 4.13
C LEU A 178 -4.03 -9.29 4.27
N GLU A 179 -3.08 -8.36 4.20
CA GLU A 179 -1.65 -8.67 4.35
C GLU A 179 -1.40 -9.35 5.70
N PHE A 180 -1.96 -8.84 6.80
CA PHE A 180 -1.80 -9.47 8.10
C PHE A 180 -2.62 -10.74 8.27
N SER A 181 -3.78 -10.86 7.63
CA SER A 181 -4.54 -12.12 7.57
C SER A 181 -3.70 -13.22 6.91
N ASN A 182 -3.06 -12.92 5.78
CA ASN A 182 -2.17 -13.85 5.09
C ASN A 182 -0.94 -14.20 5.95
N PHE A 183 -0.33 -13.22 6.62
CA PHE A 183 0.81 -13.43 7.50
C PHE A 183 0.47 -14.41 8.65
N PHE A 184 -0.56 -14.11 9.45
CA PHE A 184 -0.92 -14.94 10.61
C PHE A 184 -1.44 -16.32 10.20
N ALA A 185 -2.25 -16.41 9.13
CA ALA A 185 -2.72 -17.70 8.63
C ALA A 185 -1.57 -18.57 8.10
N SER A 186 -0.55 -17.97 7.48
CA SER A 186 0.64 -18.70 7.01
C SER A 186 1.49 -19.24 8.16
N LEU A 187 1.40 -18.65 9.36
CA LEU A 187 1.99 -19.18 10.59
C LEU A 187 1.08 -20.21 11.30
N GLY A 188 -0.03 -20.61 10.67
CA GLY A 188 -0.98 -21.58 11.23
C GLY A 188 -1.87 -21.02 12.35
N LYS A 189 -1.96 -19.69 12.50
CA LYS A 189 -2.79 -19.06 13.54
C LYS A 189 -4.25 -18.97 13.12
N LYS A 190 -5.17 -19.01 14.10
CA LYS A 190 -6.60 -18.90 13.83
C LYS A 190 -6.96 -17.43 13.54
N VAL A 191 -7.37 -17.14 12.31
CA VAL A 191 -7.65 -15.76 11.87
C VAL A 191 -9.13 -15.59 11.56
N TYR A 192 -9.72 -14.54 12.12
CA TYR A 192 -11.02 -13.99 11.74
C TYR A 192 -10.81 -12.66 11.03
N LEU A 193 -11.42 -12.47 9.87
CA LEU A 193 -11.40 -11.20 9.15
C LEU A 193 -12.81 -10.66 9.03
N VAL A 194 -13.07 -9.50 9.65
CA VAL A 194 -14.37 -8.82 9.61
C VAL A 194 -14.29 -7.64 8.66
N GLU A 195 -15.26 -7.57 7.75
CA GLU A 195 -15.43 -6.46 6.82
C GLU A 195 -16.89 -5.98 6.88
N LEU A 196 -17.05 -4.66 7.01
CA LEU A 196 -18.34 -3.98 7.03
C LEU A 196 -19.00 -3.97 5.66
N PHE A 197 -18.21 -3.84 4.60
CA PHE A 197 -18.70 -3.81 3.22
C PHE A 197 -19.13 -5.19 2.70
N ASP A 198 -19.72 -5.18 1.51
CA ASP A 198 -20.25 -6.37 0.85
C ASP A 198 -19.22 -7.47 0.60
N HIS A 199 -17.96 -7.08 0.37
CA HIS A 199 -16.85 -7.99 0.20
C HIS A 199 -15.54 -7.37 0.73
N ILE A 200 -14.57 -8.23 1.04
CA ILE A 200 -13.18 -7.79 1.27
C ILE A 200 -12.64 -7.08 0.03
N LEU A 201 -11.67 -6.18 0.19
CA LEU A 201 -11.17 -5.32 -0.88
C LEU A 201 -12.32 -4.53 -1.55
N PRO A 202 -13.09 -3.73 -0.79
CA PRO A 202 -14.28 -3.05 -1.29
C PRO A 202 -13.98 -2.07 -2.45
N TYR A 203 -12.72 -1.67 -2.60
CA TYR A 203 -12.27 -0.79 -3.67
C TYR A 203 -11.81 -1.55 -4.92
N GLU A 204 -11.52 -2.85 -4.88
CA GLU A 204 -11.20 -3.65 -6.07
C GLU A 204 -12.48 -4.20 -6.73
N ASP A 205 -12.33 -4.85 -7.89
CA ASP A 205 -13.41 -5.58 -8.56
C ASP A 205 -13.78 -6.86 -7.81
N GLU A 206 -15.03 -7.31 -7.96
CA GLU A 206 -15.57 -8.49 -7.27
C GLU A 206 -14.80 -9.78 -7.62
N ASP A 207 -14.36 -9.94 -8.86
CA ASP A 207 -13.59 -11.10 -9.30
C ASP A 207 -12.21 -11.17 -8.64
N VAL A 208 -11.55 -10.02 -8.45
CA VAL A 208 -10.30 -9.89 -7.69
C VAL A 208 -10.52 -10.28 -6.23
N ALA A 209 -11.55 -9.71 -5.58
CA ALA A 209 -11.87 -10.03 -4.19
C ALA A 209 -12.21 -11.52 -4.01
N SER A 210 -12.94 -12.11 -4.95
CA SER A 210 -13.38 -13.51 -4.92
C SER A 210 -12.20 -14.48 -4.97
N GLU A 211 -11.21 -14.26 -5.84
CA GLU A 211 -10.02 -15.12 -5.91
C GLU A 211 -9.23 -15.11 -4.59
N ILE A 212 -9.08 -13.95 -3.98
CA ILE A 212 -8.34 -13.79 -2.72
C ILE A 212 -9.10 -14.37 -1.55
N LYS A 213 -10.42 -14.19 -1.52
CA LYS A 213 -11.31 -14.82 -0.53
C LYS A 213 -11.19 -16.35 -0.58
N LYS A 214 -11.14 -16.95 -1.77
CA LYS A 214 -10.90 -18.39 -1.95
C LYS A 214 -9.53 -18.77 -1.39
N ALA A 215 -8.47 -18.03 -1.73
CA ALA A 215 -7.11 -18.30 -1.27
C ALA A 215 -6.99 -18.23 0.27
N LEU A 216 -7.54 -17.20 0.90
CA LEU A 216 -7.54 -17.04 2.37
C LEU A 216 -8.36 -18.13 3.07
N LYS A 217 -9.53 -18.51 2.53
CA LYS A 217 -10.32 -19.63 3.07
C LYS A 217 -9.57 -20.96 2.99
N LYS A 218 -8.83 -21.23 1.90
CA LYS A 218 -7.96 -22.42 1.80
C LYS A 218 -6.89 -22.43 2.90
N LYS A 219 -6.45 -21.27 3.38
CA LYS A 219 -5.53 -21.11 4.53
C LYS A 219 -6.22 -21.13 5.90
N GLY A 220 -7.53 -21.33 5.96
CA GLY A 220 -8.29 -21.42 7.21
C GLY A 220 -8.73 -20.09 7.81
N VAL A 221 -8.68 -18.99 7.05
CA VAL A 221 -9.22 -17.70 7.49
C VAL A 221 -10.75 -17.72 7.47
N GLU A 222 -11.39 -17.38 8.59
CA GLU A 222 -12.82 -17.16 8.68
C GLU A 222 -13.16 -15.72 8.29
N ILE A 223 -13.79 -15.52 7.13
CA ILE A 223 -14.12 -14.20 6.59
C ILE A 223 -15.60 -13.88 6.83
N LEU A 224 -15.86 -12.73 7.45
CA LEU A 224 -17.17 -12.21 7.84
C LEU A 224 -17.40 -10.86 7.15
N GLU A 225 -17.95 -10.88 5.94
CA GLU A 225 -18.33 -9.69 5.16
C GLU A 225 -19.74 -9.23 5.52
N LYS A 226 -20.05 -7.94 5.34
CA LYS A 226 -21.30 -7.31 5.82
C LYS A 226 -21.47 -7.42 7.34
N HIS A 227 -20.37 -7.48 8.09
CA HIS A 227 -20.41 -7.60 9.54
C HIS A 227 -19.71 -6.40 10.18
N LYS A 228 -20.30 -5.88 11.26
CA LYS A 228 -19.67 -4.83 12.09
C LYS A 228 -19.31 -5.40 13.46
N VAL A 229 -18.22 -4.92 14.03
CA VAL A 229 -17.91 -5.19 15.44
C VAL A 229 -18.58 -4.10 16.28
N ALA A 230 -19.62 -4.46 17.02
CA ALA A 230 -20.44 -3.52 17.78
C ALA A 230 -19.88 -3.24 19.18
N ASP A 231 -19.29 -4.25 19.81
CA ASP A 231 -18.74 -4.14 21.16
C ASP A 231 -17.58 -5.12 21.34
N VAL A 232 -16.68 -4.80 22.27
CA VAL A 232 -15.53 -5.63 22.62
C VAL A 232 -15.32 -5.56 24.13
N VAL A 233 -15.20 -6.73 24.75
CA VAL A 233 -14.89 -6.87 26.18
C VAL A 233 -13.58 -7.64 26.32
N LYS A 234 -12.67 -7.12 27.14
CA LYS A 234 -11.44 -7.81 27.49
C LYS A 234 -11.69 -8.81 28.62
N ASN A 235 -11.16 -10.02 28.51
CA ASN A 235 -11.19 -11.05 29.55
C ASN A 235 -9.76 -11.46 29.94
N GLU A 236 -9.60 -12.47 30.81
CA GLU A 236 -8.29 -12.94 31.26
C GLU A 236 -7.40 -13.49 30.13
N ASN A 237 -8.01 -14.02 29.06
CA ASN A 237 -7.33 -14.74 27.99
C ASN A 237 -7.28 -13.99 26.64
N GLY A 238 -7.85 -12.78 26.57
CA GLY A 238 -7.97 -12.03 25.32
C GLY A 238 -9.20 -11.13 25.30
N TYR A 239 -10.01 -11.27 24.24
CA TYR A 239 -11.12 -10.39 23.92
C TYR A 239 -12.32 -11.18 23.40
N ILE A 240 -13.51 -10.81 23.86
CA ILE A 240 -14.79 -11.26 23.32
C ILE A 240 -15.37 -10.10 22.49
N SER A 241 -15.54 -10.34 21.19
CA SER A 241 -16.09 -9.35 20.26
C SER A 241 -17.50 -9.72 19.84
N LYS A 242 -18.43 -8.77 19.96
CA LYS A 242 -19.80 -8.91 19.43
C LYS A 242 -19.81 -8.44 17.98
N ILE A 243 -20.07 -9.37 17.08
CA ILE A 243 -20.10 -9.17 15.64
C ILE A 243 -21.55 -9.24 15.18
N GLU A 244 -22.02 -8.16 14.58
CA GLU A 244 -23.41 -7.99 14.14
C GLU A 244 -23.48 -8.01 12.61
N ASN A 245 -24.49 -8.70 12.09
CA ASN A 245 -24.96 -8.62 10.71
C ASN A 245 -26.49 -8.58 10.78
N ASP A 246 -27.06 -7.42 10.45
CA ASP A 246 -28.48 -7.11 10.67
C ASP A 246 -28.91 -7.43 12.12
N ASP A 247 -29.94 -8.26 12.31
CA ASP A 247 -30.45 -8.67 13.63
C ASP A 247 -29.71 -9.87 14.25
N LYS A 248 -28.67 -10.40 13.58
CA LYS A 248 -27.91 -11.55 14.08
C LYS A 248 -26.63 -11.08 14.77
N ILE A 249 -26.47 -11.51 16.01
CA ILE A 249 -25.27 -11.25 16.82
C ILE A 249 -24.52 -12.56 17.02
N LYS A 250 -23.21 -12.55 16.76
CA LYS A 250 -22.29 -13.64 17.05
C LYS A 250 -21.18 -13.12 17.96
N GLU A 251 -20.83 -13.89 18.99
CA GLU A 251 -19.64 -13.61 19.81
C GLU A 251 -18.45 -14.42 19.30
N ILE A 252 -17.30 -13.77 19.20
CA ILE A 252 -16.03 -14.40 18.85
C ILE A 252 -14.99 -14.05 19.91
N GLU A 253 -14.37 -15.08 20.49
CA GLU A 253 -13.26 -14.95 21.42
C GLU A 253 -11.93 -15.11 20.68
N THR A 254 -11.01 -14.16 20.90
CA THR A 254 -9.66 -14.17 20.32
C THR A 254 -8.63 -13.61 21.29
N GLU A 255 -7.39 -14.10 21.22
CA GLU A 255 -6.28 -13.61 22.06
C GLU A 255 -5.90 -12.16 21.73
N LYS A 256 -6.00 -11.77 20.44
CA LYS A 256 -5.70 -10.41 19.97
C LYS A 256 -6.73 -9.88 18.99
N ILE A 257 -6.85 -8.55 18.96
CA ILE A 257 -7.60 -7.81 17.95
C ILE A 257 -6.64 -6.86 17.23
N LEU A 258 -6.68 -6.86 15.90
CA LEU A 258 -6.01 -5.90 15.04
C LEU A 258 -7.05 -5.02 14.34
N LEU A 259 -7.02 -3.73 14.62
CA LEU A 259 -7.83 -2.73 13.94
C LEU A 259 -7.08 -2.21 12.70
N ALA A 260 -7.59 -2.54 11.51
CA ALA A 260 -7.02 -2.23 10.21
C ALA A 260 -8.03 -1.53 9.28
N VAL A 261 -8.81 -0.59 9.83
CA VAL A 261 -9.93 0.09 9.13
C VAL A 261 -9.52 1.32 8.30
N GLY A 262 -8.22 1.55 8.12
CA GLY A 262 -7.69 2.68 7.37
C GLY A 262 -6.83 3.62 8.20
N ARG A 263 -6.47 4.73 7.57
CA ARG A 263 -5.54 5.74 8.11
C ARG A 263 -6.15 7.12 7.94
N LYS A 264 -5.73 8.07 8.78
CA LYS A 264 -6.13 9.47 8.71
C LYS A 264 -4.89 10.37 8.61
N PRO A 265 -4.97 11.52 7.92
CA PRO A 265 -3.85 12.45 7.84
C PRO A 265 -3.48 13.00 9.21
N VAL A 266 -2.19 13.27 9.43
CA VAL A 266 -1.71 13.98 10.61
C VAL A 266 -1.62 15.47 10.28
N ILE A 267 -2.53 16.26 10.83
CA ILE A 267 -2.59 17.72 10.64
C ILE A 267 -2.51 18.39 12.02
N PRO A 268 -1.31 18.80 12.47
CA PRO A 268 -1.14 19.48 13.75
C PRO A 268 -1.70 20.90 13.74
N GLU A 269 -1.79 21.52 14.93
CA GLU A 269 -2.51 22.80 15.10
C GLU A 269 -1.81 23.98 14.42
N ASP A 270 -0.48 23.98 14.40
CA ASP A 270 0.32 24.97 13.68
C ASP A 270 0.07 24.96 12.16
N VAL A 271 -0.11 23.79 11.56
CA VAL A 271 -0.54 23.66 10.16
C VAL A 271 -1.94 24.26 9.96
N LYS A 272 -2.88 24.04 10.89
CA LYS A 272 -4.21 24.67 10.80
C LYS A 272 -4.12 26.19 10.96
N ASN A 273 -3.26 26.66 11.87
CA ASN A 273 -3.05 28.08 12.15
C ASN A 273 -2.42 28.85 10.98
N LEU A 274 -1.73 28.17 10.05
CA LEU A 274 -1.32 28.76 8.77
C LEU A 274 -2.49 29.20 7.89
N GLY A 275 -3.71 28.69 8.15
CA GLY A 275 -4.89 28.99 7.33
C GLY A 275 -4.96 28.20 6.02
N VAL A 276 -4.30 27.04 5.94
CA VAL A 276 -4.43 26.15 4.77
C VAL A 276 -5.85 25.59 4.67
N GLU A 277 -6.39 25.47 3.46
CA GLU A 277 -7.68 24.83 3.22
C GLU A 277 -7.59 23.32 3.54
N ILE A 278 -8.50 22.85 4.39
CA ILE A 278 -8.57 21.45 4.83
C ILE A 278 -9.96 20.90 4.52
N GLU A 279 -10.00 19.75 3.85
CA GLU A 279 -11.21 18.95 3.66
C GLU A 279 -11.05 17.62 4.43
N LYS A 280 -10.94 16.48 3.72
CA LYS A 280 -10.47 15.22 4.31
C LYS A 280 -8.99 15.23 4.67
N GLY A 281 -8.23 16.15 4.08
CA GLY A 281 -6.80 16.40 4.26
C GLY A 281 -6.45 17.81 3.74
N VAL A 282 -5.17 18.18 3.78
CA VAL A 282 -4.72 19.48 3.24
C VAL A 282 -4.92 19.52 1.73
N LYS A 283 -5.68 20.51 1.26
CA LYS A 283 -6.02 20.67 -0.15
C LYS A 283 -4.86 21.26 -0.94
N THR A 284 -4.67 20.77 -2.16
CA THR A 284 -3.71 21.33 -3.11
C THR A 284 -4.27 21.35 -4.52
N ASP A 285 -3.67 22.15 -5.39
CA ASP A 285 -3.82 22.03 -6.84
C ASP A 285 -3.03 20.82 -7.40
N SER A 286 -3.03 20.63 -8.74
CA SER A 286 -2.28 19.57 -9.43
C SER A 286 -0.75 19.74 -9.39
N LYS A 287 -0.28 20.92 -8.98
CA LYS A 287 1.14 21.29 -8.81
C LYS A 287 1.62 21.14 -7.37
N MET A 288 0.75 20.61 -6.50
CA MET A 288 0.96 20.39 -5.06
C MET A 288 0.99 21.67 -4.22
N ARG A 289 0.53 22.80 -4.75
CA ARG A 289 0.45 24.09 -4.03
C ARG A 289 -0.80 24.13 -3.17
N THR A 290 -0.66 24.63 -1.94
CA THR A 290 -1.80 24.99 -1.08
C THR A 290 -2.37 26.36 -1.48
N ASN A 291 -3.38 26.86 -0.75
CA ASN A 291 -3.87 28.23 -0.88
C ASN A 291 -2.91 29.28 -0.28
N ILE A 292 -1.89 28.88 0.48
CA ILE A 292 -0.88 29.79 1.02
C ILE A 292 0.30 29.83 0.05
N ASP A 293 0.61 31.02 -0.47
CA ASP A 293 1.79 31.27 -1.30
C ASP A 293 3.02 30.69 -0.61
N ASN A 294 3.84 29.92 -1.35
CA ASN A 294 5.06 29.23 -0.91
C ASN A 294 4.91 27.96 -0.05
N VAL A 295 3.67 27.55 0.26
CA VAL A 295 3.39 26.31 1.01
C VAL A 295 2.83 25.23 0.08
N TYR A 296 3.44 24.05 0.14
CA TYR A 296 3.08 22.85 -0.60
C TYR A 296 2.70 21.74 0.38
N ALA A 297 1.90 20.77 -0.07
CA ALA A 297 1.61 19.57 0.71
C ALA A 297 1.72 18.32 -0.18
N VAL A 298 2.24 17.22 0.35
CA VAL A 298 2.45 15.97 -0.40
C VAL A 298 2.18 14.73 0.46
N GLY A 299 1.75 13.65 -0.19
CA GLY A 299 1.48 12.36 0.43
C GLY A 299 0.25 12.38 1.33
N ASP A 300 0.25 11.49 2.32
CA ASP A 300 -0.97 11.15 3.05
C ASP A 300 -1.63 12.30 3.83
N ILE A 301 -0.91 13.41 4.10
CA ILE A 301 -1.51 14.60 4.71
C ILE A 301 -2.65 15.18 3.85
N ARG A 302 -2.60 14.95 2.53
CA ARG A 302 -3.63 15.34 1.56
C ARG A 302 -4.85 14.44 1.59
N SER A 303 -4.74 13.23 2.15
CA SER A 303 -5.84 12.26 2.28
C SER A 303 -6.53 11.90 0.94
N GLN A 304 -5.81 11.99 -0.19
CA GLN A 304 -6.32 11.63 -1.52
C GLN A 304 -6.00 10.16 -1.85
N ILE A 305 -4.73 9.85 -2.15
CA ILE A 305 -4.25 8.48 -2.39
C ILE A 305 -3.08 8.21 -1.45
N MET A 306 -3.30 7.39 -0.43
CA MET A 306 -2.32 7.11 0.63
C MET A 306 -1.38 5.96 0.25
N LEU A 307 -0.60 6.16 -0.82
CA LEU A 307 0.39 5.21 -1.33
C LEU A 307 1.77 5.85 -1.37
N ALA A 308 2.81 5.10 -0.98
CA ALA A 308 4.17 5.62 -0.84
C ALA A 308 4.78 6.10 -2.17
N HIS A 309 4.51 5.43 -3.29
CA HIS A 309 4.94 5.85 -4.61
C HIS A 309 4.18 7.08 -5.12
N VAL A 310 2.90 7.24 -4.74
CA VAL A 310 2.16 8.48 -5.01
C VAL A 310 2.76 9.64 -4.23
N ALA A 311 2.95 9.48 -2.92
CA ALA A 311 3.59 10.49 -2.07
C ALA A 311 4.97 10.89 -2.63
N SER A 312 5.79 9.92 -3.03
CA SER A 312 7.09 10.15 -3.66
C SER A 312 6.98 10.98 -4.94
N PHE A 313 6.04 10.64 -5.83
CA PHE A 313 5.86 11.35 -7.10
C PHE A 313 5.26 12.75 -6.91
N GLU A 314 4.38 12.94 -5.94
CA GLU A 314 3.92 14.25 -5.48
C GLU A 314 5.07 15.09 -4.95
N GLY A 315 5.96 14.51 -4.14
CA GLY A 315 7.20 15.14 -3.68
C GLY A 315 8.10 15.61 -4.83
N ILE A 316 8.24 14.79 -5.87
CA ILE A 316 8.96 15.16 -7.10
C ILE A 316 8.25 16.34 -7.78
N THR A 317 6.93 16.29 -7.93
CA THR A 317 6.14 17.36 -8.56
C THR A 317 6.28 18.69 -7.81
N ALA A 318 6.12 18.68 -6.48
CA ALA A 318 6.33 19.88 -5.66
C ALA A 318 7.76 20.43 -5.83
N ALA A 319 8.77 19.57 -5.80
CA ALA A 319 10.17 19.97 -5.98
C ALA A 319 10.44 20.66 -7.33
N HIS A 320 9.87 20.14 -8.42
CA HIS A 320 9.99 20.75 -9.74
C HIS A 320 9.31 22.13 -9.79
N ASN A 321 8.12 22.27 -9.20
CA ASN A 321 7.40 23.55 -9.16
C ASN A 321 8.12 24.60 -8.29
N ILE A 322 8.70 24.21 -7.15
CA ILE A 322 9.54 25.09 -6.31
C ILE A 322 10.82 25.52 -7.04
N ALA A 323 11.35 24.67 -7.92
CA ALA A 323 12.50 25.01 -8.76
C ALA A 323 12.16 25.90 -9.98
N GLY A 324 10.90 26.33 -10.11
CA GLY A 324 10.45 27.20 -11.21
C GLY A 324 10.14 26.46 -12.51
N GLN A 325 9.95 25.13 -12.45
CA GLN A 325 9.48 24.34 -13.59
C GLN A 325 7.96 24.14 -13.49
N GLU A 326 7.33 23.74 -14.59
CA GLU A 326 5.89 23.46 -14.62
C GLU A 326 5.67 21.96 -14.70
N LYS A 327 5.12 21.38 -13.61
CA LYS A 327 4.83 19.95 -13.54
C LYS A 327 3.51 19.70 -12.82
N GLU A 328 2.66 18.87 -13.41
CA GLU A 328 1.37 18.49 -12.85
C GLU A 328 1.32 17.00 -12.53
N MET A 329 0.56 16.66 -11.49
CA MET A 329 0.21 15.29 -11.16
C MET A 329 -0.83 14.75 -12.14
N ASP A 330 -0.59 13.52 -12.59
CA ASP A 330 -1.57 12.72 -13.32
C ASP A 330 -1.77 11.42 -12.55
N TYR A 331 -3.00 11.22 -12.09
CA TYR A 331 -3.40 10.09 -11.26
C TYR A 331 -4.05 8.95 -12.05
N SER A 332 -4.21 9.09 -13.37
CA SER A 332 -4.93 8.12 -14.22
C SER A 332 -4.33 6.71 -14.17
N ALA A 333 -3.02 6.59 -14.04
CA ALA A 333 -2.29 5.32 -14.11
C ALA A 333 -1.58 4.97 -12.78
N VAL A 334 -2.12 5.39 -11.64
CA VAL A 334 -1.54 5.02 -10.32
C VAL A 334 -1.74 3.53 -10.09
N PRO A 335 -0.65 2.73 -9.93
CA PRO A 335 -0.79 1.34 -9.57
C PRO A 335 -1.19 1.19 -8.10
N SER A 336 -2.15 0.32 -7.83
CA SER A 336 -2.49 -0.22 -6.51
C SER A 336 -1.96 -1.65 -6.42
N ILE A 337 -1.22 -1.98 -5.36
CA ILE A 337 -0.59 -3.31 -5.20
C ILE A 337 -0.80 -3.86 -3.79
N ILE A 338 -1.03 -5.17 -3.69
CA ILE A 338 -1.32 -5.88 -2.44
C ILE A 338 -0.51 -7.17 -2.41
N PHE A 339 0.29 -7.35 -1.36
CA PHE A 339 1.23 -8.47 -1.23
C PHE A 339 0.57 -9.68 -0.54
N SER A 340 -0.63 -10.05 -1.01
CA SER A 340 -1.30 -11.29 -0.62
C SER A 340 -0.70 -12.49 -1.36
N THR A 341 -1.26 -13.68 -1.15
CA THR A 341 -0.91 -14.87 -1.92
C THR A 341 -2.18 -15.49 -2.50
N PRO A 342 -2.45 -15.37 -3.82
CA PRO A 342 -1.64 -14.67 -4.84
C PRO A 342 -1.59 -13.14 -4.63
N GLU A 343 -0.63 -12.47 -5.26
CA GLU A 343 -0.51 -11.01 -5.24
C GLU A 343 -1.61 -10.38 -6.09
N ILE A 344 -1.90 -9.11 -5.82
CA ILE A 344 -2.88 -8.31 -6.56
C ILE A 344 -2.20 -7.05 -7.04
N ALA A 345 -2.48 -6.66 -8.27
CA ALA A 345 -2.12 -5.35 -8.78
C ALA A 345 -3.18 -4.81 -9.74
N SER A 346 -3.50 -3.52 -9.65
CA SER A 346 -4.43 -2.86 -10.55
C SER A 346 -3.97 -1.45 -10.88
N THR A 347 -4.38 -0.92 -12.03
CA THR A 347 -4.13 0.48 -12.44
C THR A 347 -5.21 0.93 -13.42
N GLY A 348 -5.46 2.23 -13.51
CA GLY A 348 -6.55 2.76 -14.32
C GLY A 348 -7.93 2.50 -13.73
N VAL A 349 -8.92 2.39 -14.62
CA VAL A 349 -10.32 2.13 -14.24
C VAL A 349 -10.53 0.68 -13.83
N LYS A 350 -11.58 0.44 -13.06
CA LYS A 350 -12.03 -0.88 -12.63
C LYS A 350 -13.31 -1.26 -13.36
N GLU A 351 -13.57 -2.56 -13.51
CA GLU A 351 -14.75 -3.07 -14.22
C GLU A 351 -16.06 -2.58 -13.61
N LYS A 352 -16.12 -2.45 -12.28
CA LYS A 352 -17.31 -1.94 -11.59
C LYS A 352 -17.59 -0.43 -11.78
N ASP A 353 -16.59 0.33 -12.25
CA ASP A 353 -16.65 1.79 -12.38
C ASP A 353 -16.87 2.24 -13.83
N VAL A 354 -17.12 1.30 -14.75
CA VAL A 354 -17.30 1.58 -16.18
C VAL A 354 -18.65 1.07 -16.71
N ASP A 355 -19.10 1.69 -17.79
CA ASP A 355 -20.25 1.21 -18.56
C ASP A 355 -19.82 0.03 -19.45
N PRO A 356 -20.31 -1.20 -19.20
CA PRO A 356 -19.86 -2.40 -19.92
C PRO A 356 -20.14 -2.32 -21.43
N ASP A 357 -21.10 -1.50 -21.89
CA ASP A 357 -21.40 -1.37 -23.32
C ASP A 357 -20.35 -0.54 -24.07
N LYS A 358 -19.58 0.28 -23.34
CA LYS A 358 -18.56 1.20 -23.87
C LYS A 358 -17.14 0.68 -23.77
N VAL A 359 -16.95 -0.47 -23.13
CA VAL A 359 -15.62 -1.05 -22.92
C VAL A 359 -15.52 -2.45 -23.50
N ILE A 360 -14.28 -2.90 -23.65
CA ILE A 360 -13.91 -4.27 -23.97
C ILE A 360 -13.15 -4.80 -22.77
N ILE A 361 -13.61 -5.93 -22.24
CA ILE A 361 -13.01 -6.58 -21.07
C ILE A 361 -12.60 -7.98 -21.47
N SER A 362 -11.34 -8.32 -21.20
CA SER A 362 -10.80 -9.64 -21.46
C SER A 362 -10.01 -10.13 -20.25
N LYS A 363 -10.15 -11.42 -19.94
CA LYS A 363 -9.47 -12.09 -18.83
C LYS A 363 -8.74 -13.31 -19.35
N PHE A 364 -7.51 -13.51 -18.88
CA PHE A 364 -6.73 -14.70 -19.17
C PHE A 364 -6.29 -15.36 -17.86
N PRO A 365 -6.60 -16.65 -17.64
CA PRO A 365 -6.36 -17.32 -16.38
C PRO A 365 -4.88 -17.70 -16.22
N VAL A 366 -4.34 -17.54 -15.01
CA VAL A 366 -2.97 -17.97 -14.67
C VAL A 366 -2.76 -19.46 -14.94
N SER A 367 -3.80 -20.28 -14.77
CA SER A 367 -3.76 -21.72 -15.05
C SER A 367 -3.49 -22.10 -16.51
N ALA A 368 -3.74 -21.20 -17.47
CA ALA A 368 -3.39 -21.42 -18.88
C ALA A 368 -1.91 -21.13 -19.16
N ASN A 369 -1.26 -20.28 -18.36
CA ASN A 369 0.13 -19.86 -18.55
C ASN A 369 1.13 -21.01 -18.32
N GLY A 370 2.04 -21.22 -19.29
CA GLY A 370 3.05 -22.27 -19.23
C GLY A 370 4.05 -22.09 -18.08
N ARG A 371 4.50 -20.86 -17.82
CA ARG A 371 5.43 -20.55 -16.72
C ARG A 371 4.79 -20.83 -15.36
N ALA A 372 3.54 -20.41 -15.16
CA ALA A 372 2.79 -20.65 -13.92
C ALA A 372 2.71 -22.15 -13.59
N LYS A 373 2.48 -23.01 -14.61
CA LYS A 373 2.50 -24.46 -14.44
C LYS A 373 3.84 -24.97 -13.90
N THR A 374 4.97 -24.44 -14.37
CA THR A 374 6.30 -24.82 -13.85
C THR A 374 6.54 -24.39 -12.40
N MET A 375 5.76 -23.42 -11.91
CA MET A 375 5.85 -22.87 -10.55
C MET A 375 4.88 -23.55 -9.57
N GLU A 376 4.09 -24.53 -10.03
CA GLU A 376 2.94 -25.09 -9.31
C GLU A 376 1.89 -24.03 -8.94
N GLU A 377 1.75 -23.01 -9.79
CA GLU A 377 0.82 -21.89 -9.62
C GLU A 377 -0.33 -21.97 -10.61
N ARG A 378 -1.54 -21.66 -10.14
CA ARG A 378 -2.77 -21.77 -10.95
C ARG A 378 -3.85 -20.74 -10.60
N ASP A 379 -3.79 -20.15 -9.41
CA ASP A 379 -4.84 -19.28 -8.89
C ASP A 379 -4.69 -17.87 -9.52
N GLY A 380 -5.82 -17.28 -9.91
CA GLY A 380 -5.89 -15.93 -10.46
C GLY A 380 -5.92 -15.79 -11.98
N PHE A 381 -5.78 -14.54 -12.44
CA PHE A 381 -5.94 -14.10 -13.83
C PHE A 381 -5.25 -12.75 -14.06
N ALA A 382 -5.05 -12.40 -15.33
CA ALA A 382 -4.89 -11.00 -15.75
C ALA A 382 -6.17 -10.54 -16.45
N LYS A 383 -6.57 -9.29 -16.22
CA LYS A 383 -7.73 -8.63 -16.81
C LYS A 383 -7.31 -7.29 -17.39
N VAL A 384 -7.71 -7.05 -18.64
CA VAL A 384 -7.53 -5.78 -19.33
C VAL A 384 -8.89 -5.16 -19.63
N ILE A 385 -8.97 -3.84 -19.51
CA ILE A 385 -10.15 -3.02 -19.83
C ILE A 385 -9.71 -1.97 -20.84
N ALA A 386 -10.38 -1.93 -22.00
CA ALA A 386 -10.12 -0.95 -23.04
C ALA A 386 -11.39 -0.22 -23.44
N ASP A 387 -11.24 1.03 -23.86
CA ASP A 387 -12.30 1.79 -24.50
C ASP A 387 -12.65 1.17 -25.87
N LYS A 388 -13.94 0.99 -26.14
CA LYS A 388 -14.41 0.25 -27.32
C LYS A 388 -14.20 1.01 -28.63
N GLU A 389 -14.31 2.33 -28.61
CA GLU A 389 -14.17 3.18 -29.81
C GLU A 389 -12.71 3.43 -30.17
N SER A 390 -11.92 3.91 -29.20
CA SER A 390 -10.52 4.29 -29.39
C SER A 390 -9.55 3.13 -29.27
N ARG A 391 -10.02 1.97 -28.78
CA ARG A 391 -9.21 0.76 -28.51
C ARG A 391 -8.10 0.96 -27.49
N LYS A 392 -8.04 2.12 -26.82
CA LYS A 392 -7.05 2.44 -25.81
C LYS A 392 -7.29 1.65 -24.55
N VAL A 393 -6.23 1.11 -23.97
CA VAL A 393 -6.30 0.45 -22.68
C VAL A 393 -6.43 1.51 -21.58
N ILE A 394 -7.45 1.35 -20.75
CA ILE A 394 -7.82 2.28 -19.69
C ILE A 394 -7.78 1.65 -18.30
N GLY A 395 -7.61 0.32 -18.20
CA GLY A 395 -7.50 -0.37 -16.93
C GLY A 395 -6.84 -1.74 -17.03
N PHE A 396 -6.17 -2.14 -15.94
CA PHE A 396 -5.66 -3.49 -15.72
C PHE A 396 -5.99 -3.94 -14.30
N SER A 397 -6.25 -5.24 -14.14
CA SER A 397 -6.30 -5.91 -12.85
C SER A 397 -5.64 -7.28 -12.96
N ILE A 398 -4.74 -7.60 -12.05
CA ILE A 398 -3.92 -8.81 -12.07
C ILE A 398 -4.03 -9.46 -10.69
N VAL A 399 -4.40 -10.72 -10.67
CA VAL A 399 -4.29 -11.60 -9.50
C VAL A 399 -3.39 -12.75 -9.93
N SER A 400 -2.14 -12.77 -9.46
CA SER A 400 -1.12 -13.71 -9.95
C SER A 400 0.08 -13.71 -9.00
N PRO A 401 0.93 -14.75 -9.01
CA PRO A 401 2.31 -14.58 -8.58
C PRO A 401 2.96 -13.43 -9.37
N SER A 402 3.77 -12.61 -8.70
CA SER A 402 4.47 -11.46 -9.30
C SER A 402 3.57 -10.40 -9.93
N ALA A 403 2.28 -10.33 -9.55
CA ALA A 403 1.36 -9.31 -10.05
C ALA A 403 1.89 -7.90 -9.80
N THR A 404 2.58 -7.68 -8.65
CA THR A 404 3.09 -6.35 -8.28
C THR A 404 4.19 -5.84 -9.21
N ASP A 405 4.93 -6.75 -9.85
CA ASP A 405 5.97 -6.38 -10.83
C ASP A 405 5.38 -6.28 -12.24
N MET A 406 4.48 -7.20 -12.60
CA MET A 406 3.86 -7.28 -13.92
C MET A 406 3.01 -6.05 -14.27
N ILE A 407 2.41 -5.39 -13.26
CA ILE A 407 1.48 -4.26 -13.47
C ILE A 407 2.09 -3.07 -14.21
N MET A 408 3.43 -2.96 -14.25
CA MET A 408 4.09 -1.84 -14.90
C MET A 408 3.80 -1.74 -16.41
N GLU A 409 3.53 -2.86 -17.08
CA GLU A 409 3.05 -2.83 -18.46
C GLU A 409 1.71 -2.09 -18.58
N GLY A 410 0.77 -2.39 -17.69
CA GLY A 410 -0.52 -1.69 -17.60
C GLY A 410 -0.38 -0.22 -17.22
N VAL A 411 0.56 0.12 -16.33
CA VAL A 411 0.83 1.52 -15.96
C VAL A 411 1.24 2.32 -17.20
N LEU A 412 2.16 1.79 -18.01
CA LEU A 412 2.61 2.44 -19.23
C LEU A 412 1.48 2.54 -20.27
N ALA A 413 0.71 1.46 -20.43
CA ALA A 413 -0.42 1.43 -21.35
C ALA A 413 -1.46 2.52 -21.04
N VAL A 414 -1.93 2.60 -19.80
CA VAL A 414 -2.92 3.59 -19.38
C VAL A 414 -2.33 5.01 -19.45
N LYS A 415 -1.11 5.20 -18.94
CA LYS A 415 -0.45 6.52 -18.89
C LYS A 415 -0.25 7.15 -20.26
N TYR A 416 0.13 6.35 -21.26
CA TYR A 416 0.42 6.82 -22.61
C TYR A 416 -0.71 6.57 -23.61
N GLY A 417 -1.82 5.98 -23.15
CA GLY A 417 -2.98 5.67 -23.98
C GLY A 417 -2.65 4.71 -25.12
N LEU A 418 -1.90 3.65 -24.82
CA LEU A 418 -1.60 2.58 -25.79
C LEU A 418 -2.87 1.81 -26.14
N THR A 419 -2.97 1.41 -27.40
CA THR A 419 -4.07 0.59 -27.91
C THR A 419 -3.83 -0.89 -27.63
N ILE A 420 -4.91 -1.69 -27.67
CA ILE A 420 -4.81 -3.15 -27.57
C ILE A 420 -3.87 -3.71 -28.64
N GLU A 421 -3.99 -3.24 -29.89
CA GLU A 421 -3.19 -3.69 -31.03
C GLU A 421 -1.71 -3.40 -30.84
N GLN A 422 -1.35 -2.22 -30.30
CA GLN A 422 0.05 -1.88 -30.01
C GLN A 422 0.66 -2.77 -28.93
N LEU A 423 -0.14 -3.24 -27.97
CA LEU A 423 0.34 -4.16 -26.94
C LEU A 423 0.41 -5.60 -27.45
N ALA A 424 -0.56 -6.03 -28.25
CA ALA A 424 -0.57 -7.35 -28.88
C ALA A 424 0.58 -7.50 -29.89
N ASP A 425 0.94 -6.44 -30.61
CA ASP A 425 2.10 -6.37 -31.51
C ASP A 425 3.43 -6.14 -30.77
N SER A 426 3.55 -6.69 -29.55
CA SER A 426 4.79 -6.66 -28.78
C SER A 426 5.26 -8.06 -28.44
N ILE A 427 6.59 -8.25 -28.42
CA ILE A 427 7.18 -9.54 -28.12
C ILE A 427 7.29 -9.69 -26.59
N HIS A 428 6.39 -10.45 -25.98
CA HIS A 428 6.55 -10.89 -24.60
C HIS A 428 7.54 -12.07 -24.52
N PRO A 429 8.46 -12.07 -23.53
CA PRO A 429 9.39 -13.18 -23.37
C PRO A 429 8.66 -14.49 -22.99
N HIS A 430 9.14 -15.62 -23.51
CA HIS A 430 8.59 -16.96 -23.22
C HIS A 430 9.64 -17.91 -22.62
N PRO A 431 9.30 -18.75 -21.60
CA PRO A 431 8.06 -18.72 -20.83
C PRO A 431 8.15 -17.73 -19.64
N THR A 432 7.20 -16.83 -19.49
CA THR A 432 7.09 -15.91 -18.34
C THR A 432 5.65 -15.72 -17.86
N LEU A 433 5.48 -15.15 -16.66
CA LEU A 433 4.15 -14.79 -16.16
C LEU A 433 3.55 -13.59 -16.89
N THR A 434 4.37 -12.72 -17.50
CA THR A 434 3.89 -11.57 -18.29
C THR A 434 3.08 -12.02 -19.51
N GLU A 435 3.27 -13.24 -20.01
CA GLU A 435 2.39 -13.81 -21.06
C GLU A 435 0.93 -13.97 -20.60
N THR A 436 0.65 -13.95 -19.29
CA THR A 436 -0.72 -13.88 -18.77
C THR A 436 -1.37 -12.55 -19.15
N LEU A 437 -0.61 -11.44 -19.15
CA LEU A 437 -1.09 -10.14 -19.64
C LEU A 437 -1.29 -10.20 -21.15
N LEU A 438 -0.32 -10.74 -21.90
CA LEU A 438 -0.44 -10.90 -23.35
C LEU A 438 -1.72 -11.67 -23.71
N GLY A 439 -1.99 -12.81 -23.07
CA GLY A 439 -3.22 -13.57 -23.32
C GLY A 439 -4.50 -12.78 -23.04
N ALA A 440 -4.49 -11.89 -22.04
CA ALA A 440 -5.64 -11.00 -21.78
C ALA A 440 -5.76 -9.92 -22.86
N ILE A 441 -4.63 -9.35 -23.31
CA ILE A 441 -4.55 -8.35 -24.38
C ILE A 441 -5.03 -8.94 -25.72
N GLU A 442 -4.50 -10.10 -26.14
CA GLU A 442 -4.94 -10.81 -27.35
C GLU A 442 -6.44 -11.18 -27.26
N GLY A 443 -6.93 -11.54 -26.07
CA GLY A 443 -8.36 -11.77 -25.85
C GLY A 443 -9.21 -10.50 -26.04
N ALA A 444 -8.70 -9.32 -25.69
CA ALA A 444 -9.36 -8.04 -25.96
C ALA A 444 -9.29 -7.62 -27.44
N GLU A 445 -8.35 -8.19 -28.18
CA GLU A 445 -8.28 -8.14 -29.64
C GLU A 445 -9.23 -9.14 -30.31
N GLY A 446 -9.67 -10.16 -29.58
CA GLY A 446 -10.49 -11.26 -30.10
C GLY A 446 -9.67 -12.38 -30.76
N MET A 447 -8.36 -12.46 -30.48
CA MET A 447 -7.41 -13.37 -31.12
C MET A 447 -6.51 -14.11 -30.12
N ALA A 448 -7.00 -14.40 -28.90
CA ALA A 448 -6.24 -15.14 -27.89
C ALA A 448 -5.77 -16.51 -28.39
N ILE A 449 -4.46 -16.78 -28.25
CA ILE A 449 -3.83 -17.99 -28.81
C ILE A 449 -3.96 -19.21 -27.87
N HIS A 450 -3.96 -18.98 -26.55
CA HIS A 450 -3.69 -20.01 -25.54
C HIS A 450 -4.88 -20.34 -24.62
N ILE A 451 -6.12 -20.09 -25.07
CA ILE A 451 -7.36 -20.37 -24.31
C ILE A 451 -8.44 -21.05 -25.14
#